data_AF-A0A428NAI3-F1
#
_entry.id   AF-A0A428NAI3-F1
#
_cell.length_a   1.000
_cell.length_b   1.000
_cell.length_c   1.000
_cell.angle_alpha   90.00
_cell.angle_beta   90.00
_cell.angle_gamma   90.00
#
_symmetry.space_group_name_H-M   'P 1'
#
loop_
_entity.id
_entity.type
_entity.pdbx_description
1 polymer ?
#
loop_
_entity_poly.entity_id
_entity_poly.type
_entity_poly.pdbx_seq_one_letter_code
_entity_poly.pdbx_strand_id
1 'polypeptide(L)' 'MNQPPYIYSGPISDNSISEVFVGKEKARILEVEEDKRFWYAITPIQDNEVFYNREDGTKGINRRS' A
#
# COMPACT_ATOMS: atom_id res chain seq x y z
N MET A 1 -10.18 4.99 22.39
CA MET A 1 -10.33 6.19 21.54
C MET A 1 -11.07 5.78 20.29
N ASN A 2 -12.23 6.38 20.01
CA ASN A 2 -13.04 6.11 18.80
C ASN A 2 -12.67 7.09 17.68
N GLN A 3 -11.38 7.17 17.32
CA GLN A 3 -11.00 7.97 16.16
C GLN A 3 -11.46 7.22 14.89
N PRO A 4 -12.09 7.91 13.92
CA PRO A 4 -12.41 7.30 12.65
C PRO A 4 -11.10 6.84 11.97
N PRO A 5 -11.12 5.72 11.24
CA PRO A 5 -9.91 5.21 10.61
C PRO A 5 -9.47 6.09 9.44
N TYR A 6 -8.19 6.05 9.15
CA TYR A 6 -7.57 6.66 7.99
C TYR A 6 -7.54 5.68 6.82
N ILE A 7 -7.77 6.20 5.62
CA ILE A 7 -7.63 5.44 4.38
C ILE A 7 -6.38 5.94 3.68
N TYR A 8 -5.47 5.01 3.40
CA TYR A 8 -4.31 5.21 2.54
C TYR A 8 -4.58 4.52 1.21
N SER A 9 -4.21 5.14 0.10
CA SER A 9 -4.38 4.55 -1.22
C SER A 9 -3.38 5.10 -2.22
N GLY A 10 -3.19 4.37 -3.31
CA GLY A 10 -2.37 4.84 -4.42
C GLY A 10 -2.41 3.90 -5.64
N PRO A 11 -1.93 4.38 -6.79
CA PRO A 11 -1.69 3.53 -7.96
C PRO A 11 -0.45 2.66 -7.75
N ILE A 12 -0.39 1.53 -8.45
CA ILE A 12 0.79 0.67 -8.61
C ILE A 12 1.13 0.66 -10.09
N SER A 13 2.26 1.28 -10.45
CA SER A 13 2.78 1.25 -11.81
C SER A 13 3.87 0.19 -12.03
N ASP A 14 4.46 -0.33 -10.94
CA ASP A 14 5.49 -1.36 -10.97
C ASP A 14 4.83 -2.73 -10.74
N ASN A 15 4.71 -3.52 -11.81
CA ASN A 15 4.06 -4.83 -11.77
C ASN A 15 4.79 -5.85 -10.89
N SER A 16 6.07 -5.65 -10.60
CA SER A 16 6.82 -6.52 -9.69
C SER A 16 6.38 -6.39 -8.23
N ILE A 17 5.62 -5.35 -7.87
CA ILE A 17 5.09 -5.18 -6.52
C ILE A 17 4.01 -6.24 -6.27
N SER A 18 4.24 -7.10 -5.29
CA SER A 18 3.32 -8.19 -4.92
C SER A 18 2.50 -7.84 -3.67
N GLU A 19 3.03 -6.99 -2.79
CA GLU A 19 2.36 -6.58 -1.55
C GLU A 19 2.66 -5.11 -1.22
N VAL A 20 1.67 -4.44 -0.63
CA VAL A 20 1.82 -3.09 -0.06
C VAL A 20 1.39 -3.11 1.39
N PHE A 21 2.07 -2.34 2.24
CA PHE A 21 1.79 -2.23 3.66
C PHE A 21 1.78 -0.77 4.11
N VAL A 22 0.96 -0.49 5.12
CA VAL A 22 0.89 0.79 5.82
C VAL A 22 1.12 0.53 7.30
N GLY A 23 2.33 0.85 7.78
CA GLY A 23 2.78 0.43 9.11
C GLY A 23 2.76 -1.10 9.24
N LYS A 24 1.84 -1.65 10.03
CA LYS A 24 1.69 -3.11 10.18
C LYS A 24 0.53 -3.70 9.37
N GLU A 25 -0.29 -2.85 8.75
CA GLU A 25 -1.48 -3.27 8.02
C GLU A 25 -1.14 -3.62 6.58
N LYS A 26 -1.53 -4.81 6.13
CA LYS A 26 -1.41 -5.20 4.73
C LYS A 26 -2.51 -4.53 3.91
N ALA A 27 -2.12 -3.80 2.88
CA ALA A 27 -3.05 -3.20 1.94
C ALA A 27 -3.71 -4.27 1.06
N ARG A 28 -4.91 -3.95 0.58
CA ARG A 28 -5.56 -4.69 -0.51
C ARG A 28 -5.09 -4.11 -1.84
N ILE A 29 -4.66 -4.98 -2.74
CA ILE A 29 -4.39 -4.63 -4.13
C ILE A 29 -5.62 -4.99 -4.97
N LEU A 30 -6.02 -4.06 -5.84
CA LEU A 30 -7.11 -4.20 -6.79
C LEU A 30 -6.50 -4.19 -8.19
N GLU A 31 -6.82 -5.22 -8.96
CA GLU A 31 -6.49 -5.29 -10.38
C GLU A 31 -7.73 -4.88 -11.17
N VAL A 32 -7.55 -3.93 -12.07
CA VAL A 32 -8.57 -3.38 -12.96
C VAL A 32 -8.16 -3.72 -14.39
N GLU A 33 -9.04 -3.48 -15.36
CA GLU A 33 -8.75 -3.64 -16.78
C GLU A 33 -7.47 -2.88 -17.21
N GLU A 34 -6.82 -3.38 -18.26
CA GLU A 34 -5.60 -2.80 -18.85
C GLU A 34 -4.38 -2.76 -17.92
N ASP A 35 -4.16 -3.82 -17.14
CA ASP A 35 -3.02 -3.97 -16.20
C ASP A 35 -2.91 -2.84 -15.16
N LYS A 36 -4.02 -2.12 -14.90
CA LYS A 36 -4.05 -1.04 -13.91
C LYS A 36 -4.23 -1.63 -12.53
N ARG A 37 -3.27 -1.36 -11.66
CA ARG A 37 -3.27 -1.84 -10.28
C ARG A 37 -3.37 -0.67 -9.31
N PHE A 38 -4.22 -0.82 -8.31
CA PHE A 38 -4.40 0.16 -7.23
C PHE A 38 -4.30 -0.54 -5.89
N TRP A 39 -4.00 0.19 -4.83
CA TRP A 39 -4.04 -0.34 -3.48
C TRP A 39 -4.75 0.57 -2.50
N TYR A 40 -5.27 -0.02 -1.43
CA TYR A 40 -5.76 0.72 -0.28
C TYR A 40 -5.56 -0.04 1.05
N ALA A 41 -5.38 0.71 2.13
CA ALA A 41 -5.34 0.20 3.49
C ALA A 41 -6.16 1.09 4.42
N ILE A 42 -6.77 0.49 5.43
CA ILE A 42 -7.56 1.18 6.45
C ILE A 42 -6.86 0.97 7.79
N THR A 43 -6.48 2.04 8.48
CA THR A 43 -5.73 1.97 9.75
C THR A 43 -6.23 3.02 10.74
N PRO A 44 -6.30 2.71 12.05
CA PRO A 44 -6.64 3.71 13.06
C PRO A 44 -5.50 4.71 13.35
N ILE A 45 -4.32 4.51 12.77
CA ILE A 45 -3.11 5.30 13.04
C ILE A 45 -2.83 6.24 11.86
N GLN A 46 -2.71 7.53 12.16
CA GLN A 46 -2.27 8.54 11.19
C GLN A 46 -0.74 8.50 11.01
N ASP A 47 -0.24 9.05 9.91
CA ASP A 47 1.19 9.23 9.60
C ASP A 47 2.03 7.93 9.59
N ASN A 48 1.42 6.83 9.14
CA ASN A 48 2.15 5.58 8.90
C ASN A 48 3.05 5.64 7.65
N GLU A 49 4.18 4.95 7.73
CA GLU A 49 5.04 4.67 6.58
C GLU A 49 4.40 3.66 5.63
N VAL A 50 4.67 3.83 4.34
CA VAL A 50 4.24 2.92 3.28
C VAL A 50 5.45 2.17 2.72
N PHE A 51 5.39 0.85 2.71
CA PHE A 51 6.41 0.00 2.09
C PHE A 51 5.77 -1.08 1.23
N TYR A 52 6.57 -1.63 0.33
CA TYR A 52 6.14 -2.64 -0.62
C TYR A 52 7.14 -3.78 -0.69
N ASN A 53 6.63 -4.98 -0.89
CA ASN A 53 7.43 -6.15 -1.24
C ASN A 53 7.28 -6.41 -2.74
N ARG A 54 8.37 -6.82 -3.36
CA ARG A 54 8.38 -7.28 -4.75
C ARG A 54 8.42 -8.80 -4.83
N GLU A 55 8.08 -9.33 -6.00
CA GLU A 55 8.11 -10.78 -6.29
C GLU A 55 9.50 -11.40 -6.07
N ASP A 56 10.58 -10.65 -6.32
CA ASP A 56 11.96 -11.08 -6.07
C ASP A 56 12.36 -11.08 -4.58
N GLY A 57 11.42 -10.74 -3.68
CA GLY A 57 11.63 -10.64 -2.24
C GLY A 57 12.27 -9.33 -1.79
N THR A 58 12.57 -8.40 -2.69
CA THR A 58 13.11 -7.09 -2.31
C THR A 58 12.04 -6.21 -1.68
N LYS A 59 12.46 -5.40 -0.71
CA LYS A 59 11.61 -4.40 -0.07
C LYS A 59 11.98 -3.01 -0.55
N GLY A 60 10.99 -2.20 -0.83
CA GLY A 60 11.20 -0.76 -1.00
C GLY A 60 10.30 0.04 -0.08
N ILE A 61 10.79 1.23 0.26
CA ILE A 61 10.08 2.19 1.11
C ILE A 61 9.61 3.30 0.19
N ASN A 62 8.32 3.61 0.22
CA ASN A 62 7.81 4.80 -0.43
C ASN A 62 8.10 6.00 0.50
N ARG A 63 9.31 6.56 0.40
CA ARG A 63 9.62 7.83 1.03
C ARG A 63 8.95 8.91 0.19
N ARG A 64 7.84 9.47 0.68
CA ARG A 64 7.25 10.69 0.11
C ARG A 64 8.37 11.74 -0.02
N SER A 65 8.49 12.30 -1.22
CA SER A 65 9.20 13.55 -1.51
C SER A 65 8.23 14.72 -1.45
#